data_AF-A0A6J8DB02-F1
#
_entry.id   AF-A0A6J8DB02-F1
#
_cell.length_a   1.000
_cell.length_b   1.000
_cell.length_c   1.000
_cell.angle_alpha   90.00
_cell.angle_beta   90.00
_cell.angle_gamma   90.00
#
_symmetry.space_group_name_H-M   'P 1'
#
loop_
_entity.id
_entity.type
_entity.pdbx_description
1 polymer ?
#
loop_
_entity_poly.entity_id
_entity_poly.type
_entity_poly.pdbx_seq_one_letter_code
_entity_poly.pdbx_strand_id
1 'polypeptide(L)'
;MSFKFRPEVNGFALQAASLKHGGGKGPLHAPDENVVFLYPVLGSWGFSPSRDNWIGFQNWFRVAHKNKTFLPLVPGILPSLWYKKELKAGTHENIWTMWQIYYAYSKNDRTLYPNFPNKTGMTINWRENGLHFSKAVKVAGPLVESWDERLENLPEEPVHLDVNGTVVKY
;
A
#
# COMPACT_ATOMS: atom_id res chain seq x y z
N MET A 1 18.05 -13.15 3.00
CA MET A 1 17.81 -12.57 4.34
C MET A 1 16.29 -12.39 4.54
N SER A 2 15.72 -12.63 5.72
CA SER A 2 14.27 -12.54 5.92
C SER A 2 13.86 -11.10 6.28
N PHE A 3 12.94 -10.49 5.51
CA PHE A 3 12.32 -9.19 5.86
C PHE A 3 11.57 -9.20 7.21
N LYS A 4 11.44 -10.37 7.86
CA LYS A 4 10.97 -10.49 9.25
C LYS A 4 11.76 -9.63 10.24
N PHE A 5 12.98 -9.17 9.91
CA PHE A 5 13.84 -8.40 10.81
C PHE A 5 14.10 -6.95 10.37
N ARG A 6 13.33 -6.44 9.40
CA ARG A 6 13.47 -5.06 8.91
C ARG A 6 12.46 -4.16 9.62
N PRO A 7 12.86 -3.38 10.65
CA PRO A 7 11.92 -2.60 11.45
C PRO A 7 11.16 -1.56 10.63
N GLU A 8 11.76 -1.07 9.54
CA GLU A 8 11.16 -0.08 8.64
C GLU A 8 10.13 -0.67 7.68
N VAL A 9 9.93 -1.99 7.67
CA VAL A 9 8.91 -2.65 6.83
C VAL A 9 7.63 -2.88 7.64
N ASN A 10 6.59 -2.10 7.33
CA ASN A 10 5.29 -2.22 7.99
C ASN A 10 4.50 -3.47 7.58
N GLY A 11 4.87 -4.09 6.47
CA GLY A 11 4.20 -5.26 5.90
C GLY A 11 4.43 -5.40 4.40
N PHE A 12 3.67 -6.31 3.80
CA PHE A 12 3.80 -6.72 2.41
C PHE A 12 2.50 -6.42 1.67
N ALA A 13 2.61 -5.86 0.46
CA ALA A 13 1.51 -5.78 -0.49
C ALA A 13 1.47 -7.07 -1.33
N LEU A 14 0.28 -7.62 -1.53
CA LEU A 14 0.03 -8.81 -2.34
C LEU A 14 -0.77 -8.50 -3.60
N GLN A 15 -1.30 -7.27 -3.69
CA GLN A 15 -2.15 -6.82 -4.77
C GLN A 15 -1.41 -6.73 -6.11
N ALA A 16 -2.17 -6.85 -7.19
CA ALA A 16 -1.74 -6.55 -8.55
C ALA A 16 -1.48 -5.03 -8.76
N ALA A 17 -1.57 -4.55 -10.01
CA ALA A 17 -1.33 -3.14 -10.36
C ALA A 17 -1.93 -2.15 -9.35
N SER A 18 -1.06 -1.30 -8.78
CA SER A 18 -1.43 -0.21 -7.90
C SER A 18 -1.29 1.14 -8.61
N LEU A 19 -1.92 2.16 -8.05
CA LEU A 19 -1.78 3.54 -8.51
C LEU A 19 -0.63 4.25 -7.79
N LYS A 20 -0.13 5.31 -8.42
CA LYS A 20 0.80 6.26 -7.79
C LYS A 20 0.02 7.20 -6.89
N HIS A 21 0.18 7.07 -5.58
CA HIS A 21 -0.60 7.81 -4.60
C HIS A 21 -0.30 9.32 -4.58
N GLY A 22 0.76 9.78 -5.24
CA GLY A 22 1.00 11.21 -5.49
C GLY A 22 0.16 11.80 -6.64
N GLY A 23 -0.58 10.98 -7.38
CA GLY A 23 -1.40 11.43 -8.52
C GLY A 23 -0.71 11.35 -9.88
N GLY A 24 0.47 10.71 -9.95
CA GLY A 24 1.17 10.45 -11.20
C GLY A 24 0.40 9.55 -12.17
N LYS A 25 0.70 9.67 -13.47
CA LYS A 25 0.11 8.82 -14.51
C LYS A 25 0.72 7.41 -14.50
N GLY A 26 -0.09 6.42 -14.90
CA GLY A 26 0.32 5.03 -15.05
C GLY A 26 0.35 4.24 -13.73
N PRO A 27 0.57 2.92 -13.82
CA PRO A 27 0.68 2.08 -12.64
C PRO A 27 1.96 2.40 -11.85
N LEU A 28 1.94 2.10 -10.56
CA LEU A 28 3.12 2.01 -9.73
C LEU A 28 3.97 0.81 -10.19
N HIS A 29 5.24 1.06 -10.50
CA HIS A 29 6.16 0.07 -11.04
C HIS A 29 7.60 0.52 -10.75
N ALA A 30 8.46 -0.39 -10.29
CA ALA A 30 9.89 -0.14 -10.15
C ALA A 30 10.63 -0.58 -11.43
N PRO A 31 11.90 -0.18 -11.66
CA PRO A 31 12.66 -0.68 -12.81
C PRO A 31 12.66 -2.21 -12.90
N ASP A 32 12.56 -2.77 -14.12
CA ASP A 32 12.26 -4.18 -14.40
C ASP A 32 13.28 -5.17 -13.81
N GLU A 33 14.50 -4.71 -13.55
CA GLU A 33 15.55 -5.49 -12.89
C GLU A 33 15.27 -5.76 -11.41
N ASN A 34 14.39 -4.97 -10.78
CA ASN A 34 14.01 -5.13 -9.37
C ASN A 34 12.78 -6.01 -9.25
N VAL A 35 12.85 -7.06 -8.42
CA VAL A 35 11.71 -7.97 -8.17
C VAL A 35 10.78 -7.47 -7.06
N VAL A 36 11.24 -6.52 -6.25
CA VAL A 36 10.49 -5.86 -5.17
C VAL A 36 10.91 -4.40 -5.03
N PHE A 37 10.08 -3.59 -4.38
CA PHE A 37 10.40 -2.21 -4.01
C PHE A 37 9.73 -1.81 -2.70
N LEU A 38 10.26 -0.77 -2.04
CA LEU A 38 9.69 -0.19 -0.83
C LEU A 38 8.91 1.09 -1.14
N TYR A 39 7.64 1.12 -0.73
CA TYR A 39 6.71 2.21 -1.03
C TYR A 39 6.05 2.76 0.25
N PRO A 40 5.87 4.09 0.39
CA PRO A 40 5.40 4.70 1.63
C PRO A 40 3.90 4.54 1.90
N VAL A 41 3.11 3.97 0.97
CA VAL A 41 1.67 3.74 1.15
C VAL A 41 1.40 2.25 1.08
N LEU A 42 0.52 1.73 1.93
CA LEU A 42 0.21 0.31 2.00
C LEU A 42 -0.65 -0.18 0.83
N GLY A 43 -0.55 -1.49 0.51
CA GLY A 43 -1.36 -2.14 -0.52
C GLY A 43 -2.78 -2.46 -0.04
N SER A 44 -3.71 -1.52 -0.19
CA SER A 44 -5.08 -1.58 0.37
C SER A 44 -5.93 -2.78 -0.08
N TRP A 45 -5.54 -3.51 -1.12
CA TRP A 45 -6.27 -4.65 -1.69
C TRP A 45 -5.60 -6.01 -1.46
N GLY A 46 -4.67 -6.06 -0.50
CA GLY A 46 -3.96 -7.28 -0.13
C GLY A 46 -2.79 -6.96 0.78
N PHE A 47 -3.05 -6.37 1.94
CA PHE A 47 -1.99 -6.02 2.88
C PHE A 47 -1.77 -7.12 3.91
N SER A 48 -0.54 -7.61 4.01
CA SER A 48 -0.09 -8.53 5.05
C SER A 48 0.81 -7.75 6.03
N PRO A 49 0.28 -7.27 7.17
CA PRO A 49 1.05 -6.44 8.08
C PRO A 49 2.15 -7.26 8.77
N SER A 50 3.28 -6.62 9.06
CA SER A 50 4.24 -7.15 10.02
C SER A 50 3.60 -7.21 11.41
N ARG A 51 3.86 -8.30 12.15
CA ARG A 51 3.25 -8.55 13.47
C ARG A 51 3.44 -7.37 14.43
N ASP A 52 4.67 -6.91 14.58
CA ASP A 52 5.01 -5.90 15.58
C ASP A 52 4.43 -4.54 15.18
N ASN A 53 4.49 -4.22 13.88
CA ASN A 53 3.85 -3.03 13.33
C ASN A 53 2.33 -3.06 13.47
N TRP A 54 1.68 -4.21 13.29
CA TRP A 54 0.24 -4.37 13.50
C TRP A 54 -0.17 -4.18 14.96
N ILE A 55 0.58 -4.77 15.90
CA ILE A 55 0.34 -4.61 17.34
C ILE A 55 0.52 -3.13 17.72
N GLY A 56 1.59 -2.49 17.26
CA GLY A 56 1.85 -1.08 17.49
C GLY A 56 0.73 -0.19 16.94
N PHE A 57 0.31 -0.43 15.70
CA PHE A 57 -0.81 0.27 15.07
C PHE A 57 -2.10 0.13 15.90
N GLN A 58 -2.48 -1.08 16.30
CA GLN A 58 -3.71 -1.30 17.08
C GLN A 58 -3.67 -0.58 18.44
N ASN A 59 -2.52 -0.63 19.13
CA ASN A 59 -2.35 0.06 20.41
C ASN A 59 -2.45 1.57 20.25
N TRP A 60 -1.80 2.13 19.23
CA TRP A 60 -1.92 3.55 18.90
C TRP A 60 -3.35 3.93 18.51
N PHE A 61 -3.98 3.17 17.61
CA PHE A 61 -5.31 3.44 17.08
C PHE A 61 -6.36 3.48 18.19
N ARG A 62 -6.32 2.55 19.16
CA ARG A 62 -7.23 2.52 20.33
C ARG A 62 -7.24 3.82 21.14
N VAL A 63 -6.13 4.56 21.13
CA VAL A 63 -6.02 5.87 21.79
C VAL A 63 -6.35 7.00 20.81
N ALA A 64 -5.71 7.00 19.63
CA ALA A 64 -5.80 8.08 18.66
C ALA A 64 -7.23 8.29 18.12
N HIS A 65 -7.97 7.22 17.80
CA HIS A 65 -9.32 7.33 17.23
C HIS A 65 -10.34 7.94 18.18
N LYS A 66 -10.06 7.97 19.50
CA LYS A 66 -10.93 8.61 20.50
C LYS A 66 -10.84 10.13 20.44
N ASN A 67 -9.74 10.67 19.92
CA ASN A 67 -9.59 12.11 19.74
C ASN A 67 -10.37 12.58 18.51
N LYS A 68 -11.53 13.22 18.74
CA LYS A 68 -12.43 13.69 17.67
C LYS A 68 -11.86 14.84 16.84
N THR A 69 -10.81 15.52 17.28
CA THR A 69 -10.15 16.58 16.50
C THR A 69 -8.96 16.06 15.71
N PHE A 70 -8.54 14.81 15.92
CA PHE A 70 -7.42 14.22 15.22
C PHE A 70 -7.84 13.72 13.83
N LEU A 71 -7.06 14.06 12.81
CA LEU A 71 -7.26 13.60 11.43
C LEU A 71 -5.98 12.90 10.93
N PRO A 72 -6.06 11.64 10.46
CA PRO A 72 -4.90 10.87 9.99
C PRO A 72 -4.48 11.30 8.58
N LEU A 73 -4.08 12.56 8.39
CA LEU A 73 -3.73 13.11 7.09
C LEU A 73 -2.22 13.06 6.84
N VAL A 74 -1.84 12.54 5.67
CA VAL A 74 -0.46 12.57 5.16
C VAL A 74 -0.36 13.58 4.00
N PRO A 75 0.62 14.49 4.00
CA PRO A 75 0.78 15.45 2.91
C PRO A 75 1.06 14.78 1.56
N GLY A 76 0.53 15.37 0.47
CA GLY A 76 0.93 15.00 -0.90
C GLY A 76 0.39 13.67 -1.42
N ILE A 77 -0.54 13.00 -0.72
CA ILE A 77 -1.13 11.73 -1.19
C ILE A 77 -2.64 11.82 -1.46
N LEU A 78 -3.09 11.12 -2.49
CA LEU A 78 -4.49 11.00 -2.90
C LEU A 78 -5.39 10.45 -1.77
N PRO A 79 -5.00 9.43 -0.98
CA PRO A 79 -5.83 8.94 0.13
C PRO A 79 -6.21 10.04 1.13
N SER A 80 -5.32 10.99 1.44
CA SER A 80 -5.64 12.14 2.28
C SER A 80 -6.67 13.08 1.65
N LEU A 81 -6.65 13.23 0.33
CA LEU A 81 -7.66 14.02 -0.40
C LEU A 81 -9.03 13.31 -0.38
N TRP A 82 -9.03 11.98 -0.58
CA TRP A 82 -10.25 11.17 -0.49
C TRP A 82 -10.84 11.21 0.91
N TYR A 83 -10.00 11.06 1.95
CA TYR A 83 -10.42 11.17 3.34
C TYR A 83 -11.07 12.52 3.64
N LYS A 84 -10.45 13.63 3.20
CA LYS A 84 -11.04 14.97 3.34
C LYS A 84 -12.38 15.11 2.63
N LYS A 85 -12.56 14.46 1.48
CA LYS A 85 -13.84 14.45 0.76
C LYS A 85 -14.90 13.69 1.55
N GLU A 86 -14.60 12.48 2.00
CA GLU A 86 -15.53 11.67 2.81
C GLU A 86 -15.80 12.30 4.18
N LEU A 87 -14.86 13.06 4.74
CA LEU A 87 -15.05 13.81 5.98
C LEU A 87 -16.16 14.85 5.82
N LYS A 88 -16.19 15.57 4.69
CA LYS A 88 -17.27 16.52 4.37
C LYS A 88 -18.62 15.83 4.14
N ALA A 89 -18.60 14.58 3.66
CA ALA A 89 -19.81 13.78 3.42
C ALA A 89 -20.29 13.00 4.66
N GLY A 90 -19.53 13.00 5.76
CA GLY A 90 -19.85 12.23 6.97
C GLY A 90 -19.54 10.73 6.89
N THR A 91 -18.78 10.30 5.88
CA THR A 91 -18.53 8.88 5.54
C THR A 91 -17.06 8.46 5.65
N HIS A 92 -16.20 9.33 6.21
CA HIS A 92 -14.75 9.12 6.34
C HIS A 92 -14.33 7.84 7.06
N GLU A 93 -15.16 7.31 7.96
CA GLU A 93 -14.92 6.04 8.66
C GLU A 93 -14.82 4.85 7.69
N ASN A 94 -15.36 4.97 6.47
CA ASN A 94 -15.22 3.96 5.42
C ASN A 94 -13.77 3.85 4.89
N ILE A 95 -12.94 4.88 5.08
CA ILE A 95 -11.53 4.88 4.67
C ILE A 95 -10.64 4.61 5.89
N TRP A 96 -10.90 3.49 6.57
CA TRP A 96 -10.13 3.05 7.74
C TRP A 96 -8.63 2.90 7.44
N THR A 97 -8.27 2.59 6.19
CA THR A 97 -6.88 2.45 5.73
C THR A 97 -6.05 3.71 5.96
N MET A 98 -6.66 4.90 6.02
CA MET A 98 -5.93 6.14 6.30
C MET A 98 -5.27 6.18 7.66
N TRP A 99 -5.88 5.56 8.66
CA TRP A 99 -5.28 5.47 10.00
C TRP A 99 -3.97 4.70 9.95
N GLN A 100 -3.93 3.61 9.18
CA GLN A 100 -2.73 2.80 9.04
C GLN A 100 -1.68 3.49 8.17
N ILE A 101 -2.09 4.16 7.09
CA ILE A 101 -1.20 4.99 6.26
C ILE A 101 -0.54 6.08 7.11
N TYR A 102 -1.31 6.79 7.93
CA TYR A 102 -0.77 7.81 8.82
C TYR A 102 0.18 7.23 9.87
N TYR A 103 -0.19 6.11 10.50
CA TYR A 103 0.66 5.46 11.49
C TYR A 103 2.02 5.09 10.90
N ALA A 104 2.04 4.41 9.75
CA ALA A 104 3.28 4.07 9.04
C ALA A 104 4.09 5.31 8.67
N TYR A 105 3.43 6.35 8.13
CA TYR A 105 4.06 7.62 7.81
C TYR A 105 4.74 8.26 9.03
N SER A 106 4.08 8.27 10.19
CA SER A 106 4.62 8.84 11.44
C SER A 106 5.86 8.09 11.97
N LYS A 107 6.07 6.85 11.52
CA LYS A 107 7.22 6.00 11.86
C LYS A 107 8.28 5.95 10.76
N ASN A 108 8.02 6.59 9.61
CA ASN A 108 8.81 6.47 8.40
C ASN A 108 8.89 5.01 7.87
N ASP A 109 7.89 4.19 8.19
CA ASP A 109 7.80 2.82 7.71
C ASP A 109 7.31 2.77 6.26
N ARG A 110 7.70 1.71 5.56
CA ARG A 110 7.35 1.45 4.16
C ARG A 110 6.77 0.05 4.01
N THR A 111 5.98 -0.13 2.97
CA THR A 111 5.45 -1.43 2.57
C THR A 111 6.33 -2.02 1.47
N LEU A 112 6.65 -3.30 1.59
CA LEU A 112 7.32 -4.03 0.53
C LEU A 112 6.28 -4.46 -0.51
N TYR A 113 6.51 -4.08 -1.76
CA TYR A 113 5.68 -4.46 -2.90
C TYR A 113 6.44 -5.44 -3.79
N PRO A 114 5.77 -6.48 -4.31
CA PRO A 114 6.27 -7.22 -5.44
C PRO A 114 6.24 -6.35 -6.70
N ASN A 115 7.25 -6.51 -7.54
CA ASN A 115 7.34 -5.87 -8.85
C ASN A 115 7.06 -6.93 -9.94
N PHE A 116 5.92 -7.61 -9.86
CA PHE A 116 5.65 -8.71 -10.78
C PHE A 116 5.47 -8.22 -12.22
N PRO A 117 5.93 -9.00 -13.21
CA PRO A 117 5.72 -8.69 -14.61
C PRO A 117 4.24 -8.71 -14.96
N ASN A 118 3.90 -8.04 -16.07
CA ASN A 118 2.55 -8.05 -16.66
C ASN A 118 1.43 -7.61 -15.71
N LYS A 119 1.76 -6.83 -14.67
CA LYS A 119 0.79 -6.31 -13.69
C LYS A 119 0.03 -7.43 -12.96
N THR A 120 0.66 -8.59 -12.79
CA THR A 120 0.12 -9.69 -12.01
C THR A 120 0.15 -9.38 -10.52
N GLY A 121 -0.63 -10.12 -9.73
CA GLY A 121 -0.66 -10.03 -8.28
C GLY A 121 -0.92 -11.39 -7.63
N MET A 122 -0.62 -11.52 -6.34
CA MET A 122 -1.03 -12.68 -5.54
C MET A 122 -2.48 -12.54 -5.05
N THR A 123 -2.97 -11.30 -4.94
CA THR A 123 -4.38 -10.99 -4.74
C THR A 123 -4.90 -10.10 -5.88
N ILE A 124 -6.14 -10.37 -6.29
CA ILE A 124 -6.86 -9.63 -7.33
C ILE A 124 -8.26 -9.33 -6.84
N ASN A 125 -8.76 -8.16 -7.19
CA ASN A 125 -10.15 -7.80 -6.90
C ASN A 125 -11.07 -8.10 -8.06
N TRP A 126 -12.34 -8.27 -7.73
CA TRP A 126 -13.42 -8.14 -8.68
C TRP A 126 -13.78 -6.67 -8.86
N ARG A 127 -14.01 -6.27 -10.12
CA ARG A 127 -14.58 -4.96 -10.45
C ARG A 127 -16.08 -5.03 -10.26
N GLU A 128 -16.52 -4.81 -9.05
CA GLU A 128 -17.94 -4.81 -8.70
C GLU A 128 -18.52 -3.39 -8.78
N ASN A 129 -19.82 -3.33 -9.10
CA ASN A 129 -20.52 -2.07 -9.16
C ASN A 129 -20.56 -1.42 -7.77
N GLY A 130 -20.17 -0.14 -7.68
CA GLY A 130 -20.12 0.60 -6.41
C GLY A 130 -18.74 0.67 -5.75
N LEU A 131 -17.78 -0.18 -6.14
CA LEU A 131 -16.39 -0.15 -5.65
C LEU A 131 -15.45 0.58 -6.63
N HIS A 132 -15.85 1.80 -7.04
CA HIS A 132 -15.20 2.64 -8.08
C HIS A 132 -15.39 2.21 -9.55
N PHE A 133 -16.11 1.11 -9.81
CA PHE A 133 -16.40 0.65 -11.18
C PHE A 133 -17.89 0.79 -11.49
N SER A 134 -18.20 1.21 -12.72
CA SER A 134 -19.58 1.42 -13.21
C SER A 134 -20.04 0.37 -14.23
N LYS A 135 -19.24 -0.69 -14.46
CA LYS A 135 -19.50 -1.75 -15.45
C LYS A 135 -19.33 -3.14 -14.83
N ALA A 136 -19.84 -4.14 -15.56
CA ALA A 136 -19.98 -5.54 -15.16
C ALA A 136 -18.77 -6.17 -14.46
N VAL A 137 -19.09 -7.15 -13.59
CA VAL A 137 -18.17 -7.96 -12.78
C VAL A 137 -17.07 -8.59 -13.64
N LYS A 138 -15.88 -7.99 -13.61
CA LYS A 138 -14.68 -8.50 -14.27
C LYS A 138 -13.51 -8.48 -13.31
N VAL A 139 -12.64 -9.47 -13.38
CA VAL A 139 -11.41 -9.49 -12.62
C VAL A 139 -10.52 -8.27 -12.95
N ALA A 140 -9.94 -7.65 -11.92
CA ALA A 140 -9.21 -6.39 -12.06
C ALA A 140 -7.83 -6.52 -12.73
N GLY A 141 -7.25 -7.73 -12.74
CA GLY A 141 -5.96 -8.06 -13.34
C GLY A 141 -5.64 -9.56 -13.25
N PRO A 142 -4.54 -10.02 -13.85
CA PRO A 142 -4.13 -11.42 -13.80
C PRO A 142 -3.53 -11.80 -12.43
N LEU A 143 -3.68 -13.07 -12.05
CA LEU A 143 -2.94 -13.66 -10.93
C LEU A 143 -1.54 -14.08 -11.38
N VAL A 144 -0.63 -14.20 -10.41
CA VAL A 144 0.65 -14.88 -10.62
C VAL A 144 0.38 -16.38 -10.84
N GLU A 145 0.86 -16.93 -11.95
CA GLU A 145 0.68 -18.35 -12.31
C GLU A 145 1.98 -19.16 -12.16
N SER A 146 3.13 -18.50 -12.16
CA SER A 146 4.45 -19.11 -11.96
C SER A 146 5.23 -18.35 -10.91
N TRP A 147 6.01 -19.09 -10.12
CA TRP A 147 6.87 -18.51 -9.10
C TRP A 147 8.20 -18.06 -9.71
N ASP A 148 8.64 -16.85 -9.36
CA ASP A 148 9.96 -16.34 -9.72
C ASP A 148 10.92 -16.63 -8.55
N GLU A 149 11.88 -17.53 -8.75
CA GLU A 149 12.84 -17.95 -7.72
C GLU A 149 13.63 -16.78 -7.13
N ARG A 150 13.75 -15.64 -7.83
CA ARG A 150 14.37 -14.42 -7.29
C ARG A 150 13.62 -13.87 -6.08
N LEU A 151 12.35 -14.21 -5.90
CA LEU A 151 11.54 -13.84 -4.74
C LEU A 151 11.87 -14.64 -3.48
N GLU A 152 12.61 -15.73 -3.61
CA GLU A 152 13.12 -16.52 -2.47
C GLU A 152 14.32 -15.82 -1.83
N ASN A 153 15.08 -15.06 -2.63
CA ASN A 153 16.29 -14.36 -2.25
C ASN A 153 16.19 -12.88 -2.61
N LEU A 154 15.29 -12.20 -1.91
CA LEU A 154 15.06 -10.78 -2.10
C LEU A 154 16.32 -9.93 -1.77
N PRO A 155 16.50 -8.78 -2.45
CA PRO A 155 17.66 -7.92 -2.26
C PRO A 155 17.76 -7.41 -0.82
N GLU A 156 19.00 -7.23 -0.34
CA GLU A 156 19.25 -6.65 0.97
C GLU A 156 18.73 -5.21 1.05
N GLU A 157 18.82 -4.43 -0.03
CA GLU A 157 18.23 -3.09 -0.09
C GLU A 157 17.36 -2.99 -1.35
N PRO A 158 16.03 -3.19 -1.22
CA PRO A 158 15.12 -2.91 -2.32
C PRO A 158 15.09 -1.42 -2.64
N VAL A 159 14.91 -1.09 -3.92
CA VAL A 159 14.71 0.31 -4.33
C VAL A 159 13.53 0.96 -3.60
N HIS A 160 13.72 2.20 -3.19
CA HIS A 160 12.67 3.00 -2.55
C HIS A 160 12.00 3.88 -3.59
N LEU A 161 10.68 3.81 -3.66
CA LEU A 161 9.88 4.72 -4.47
C LEU A 161 9.28 5.84 -3.62
N ASP A 162 9.18 7.05 -4.15
CA ASP A 162 8.32 8.10 -3.59
C ASP A 162 6.85 7.86 -3.93
N VAL A 163 5.95 8.70 -3.44
CA VAL A 163 4.50 8.59 -3.69
C VAL A 163 4.13 8.69 -5.18
N ASN A 164 4.99 9.26 -6.01
CA ASN A 164 4.84 9.37 -7.46
C ASN A 164 5.42 8.18 -8.24
N GLY A 165 6.03 7.22 -7.54
CA GLY A 165 6.70 6.06 -8.16
C GLY A 165 8.08 6.37 -8.72
N THR A 166 8.71 7.46 -8.27
CA THR A 166 10.10 7.81 -8.63
C THR A 166 11.07 7.15 -7.67
N VAL A 167 12.16 6.59 -8.17
CA VAL A 167 13.22 6.04 -7.32
C VAL A 167 13.89 7.17 -6.54
N VAL A 168 13.95 7.04 -5.23
CA VAL A 168 14.57 8.02 -4.32
C VAL A 168 15.76 7.45 -3.54
N LYS A 169 15.92 6.13 -3.54
CA LYS A 169 17.07 5.43 -2.94
C LYS A 169 17.25 4.08 -3.63
N TYR A 170 18.50 3.71 -3.89
CA TYR A 170 18.94 2.37 -4.26
C TYR A 170 19.46 1.64 -3.03
#